data_AF-A0A6N9YJ45-F1
#
_entry.id   AF-A0A6N9YJ45-F1
#
_cell.length_a   1.000
_cell.length_b   1.000
_cell.length_c   1.000
_cell.angle_alpha   90.00
_cell.angle_beta   90.00
_cell.angle_gamma   90.00
#
_symmetry.space_group_name_H-M   'P 1'
#
loop_
_entity.id
_entity.type
_entity.pdbx_description
1 polymer ?
#
loop_
_entity_poly.entity_id
_entity_poly.type
_entity_poly.pdbx_seq_one_letter_code
_entity_poly.pdbx_strand_id
1 'polypeptide(L)'
;MLTVAHRAANDPEALRAVLDLGVDLAEADVRYFKGVPEVRHSKTLGSRLLWEPGELTHRAQIDVLTLADLLEVVPGARHRLMLDLKGIWPGLAPAVARTLREHAPDSPVAICTPHWWMFKAFADAPQARIIPSAGSWPMLERLRELLRKGQSGWPIQRPFFGCSVHRTLLTPAVVAELRRRVGHVLTWPVDTDAQLADARRLGVTGVTSKNLELLAQIHAPS
;
A
#
# COMPACT_ATOMS: atom_id res chain seq x y z
N MET A 1 14.54 8.32 4.72
CA MET A 1 13.80 7.04 4.87
C MET A 1 12.43 7.29 4.26
N LEU A 2 11.89 6.35 3.47
CA LEU A 2 10.58 6.52 2.84
C LEU A 2 9.47 6.48 3.89
N THR A 3 8.61 7.50 3.95
CA THR A 3 7.45 7.55 4.86
C THR A 3 6.15 7.24 4.14
N VAL A 4 5.31 6.41 4.77
CA VAL A 4 3.98 6.06 4.28
C VAL A 4 2.93 6.42 5.32
N ALA A 5 2.04 7.35 4.99
CA ALA A 5 0.90 7.70 5.83
C ALA A 5 -0.21 6.65 5.68
N HIS A 6 -0.42 5.84 6.72
CA HIS A 6 -1.36 4.71 6.74
C HIS A 6 -2.80 5.22 6.70
N ARG A 7 -3.57 4.78 5.69
CA ARG A 7 -4.98 5.10 5.41
C ARG A 7 -5.25 6.58 5.14
N ALA A 8 -4.23 7.40 4.99
CA ALA A 8 -4.42 8.83 4.79
C ALA A 8 -5.10 9.13 3.45
N ALA A 9 -4.98 8.25 2.45
CA ALA A 9 -5.67 8.39 1.18
C ALA A 9 -7.10 7.79 1.18
N ASN A 10 -7.60 7.30 2.32
CA ASN A 10 -9.00 6.89 2.44
C ASN A 10 -9.97 8.07 2.55
N ASP A 11 -9.44 9.24 2.87
CA ASP A 11 -10.20 10.49 3.00
C ASP A 11 -9.51 11.60 2.18
N PRO A 12 -10.22 12.29 1.27
CA PRO A 12 -9.62 13.31 0.42
C PRO A 12 -9.03 14.52 1.16
N GLU A 13 -9.58 14.89 2.30
CA GLU A 13 -9.09 16.02 3.10
C GLU A 13 -7.81 15.62 3.84
N ALA A 14 -7.82 14.47 4.50
CA ALA A 14 -6.63 13.89 5.13
C ALA A 14 -5.50 13.68 4.12
N LEU A 15 -5.82 13.24 2.89
CA LEU A 15 -4.85 13.08 1.82
C LEU A 15 -4.13 14.39 1.51
N ARG A 16 -4.85 15.49 1.33
CA ARG A 16 -4.23 16.80 1.05
C ARG A 16 -3.32 17.21 2.19
N ALA A 17 -3.80 17.10 3.43
CA ALA A 17 -3.03 17.44 4.62
C ALA A 17 -1.71 16.64 4.70
N VAL A 18 -1.73 15.32 4.47
CA VAL A 18 -0.49 14.53 4.52
C VAL A 18 0.46 14.83 3.36
N LEU A 19 -0.07 15.16 2.19
CA LEU A 19 0.75 15.54 1.05
C LEU A 19 1.51 16.85 1.33
N ASP A 20 0.86 17.82 1.99
CA ASP A 20 1.46 19.08 2.41
C ASP A 20 2.52 18.88 3.50
N LEU A 21 2.38 17.85 4.34
CA LEU A 21 3.41 17.42 5.30
C LEU A 21 4.65 16.78 4.65
N GLY A 22 4.66 16.58 3.33
CA GLY A 22 5.82 16.06 2.62
C GLY A 22 6.02 14.54 2.71
N VAL A 23 5.02 13.75 3.14
CA VAL A 23 5.14 12.28 3.21
C VAL A 23 5.43 11.66 1.84
N ASP A 24 6.28 10.63 1.75
CA ASP A 24 6.65 10.09 0.43
C ASP A 24 5.46 9.39 -0.25
N LEU A 25 4.68 8.62 0.53
CA LEU A 25 3.46 7.95 0.07
C LEU A 25 2.29 8.15 1.04
N ALA A 26 1.08 8.24 0.50
CA ALA A 26 -0.18 8.13 1.23
C ALA A 26 -0.87 6.83 0.84
N GLU A 27 -1.18 5.99 1.83
CA GLU A 27 -1.79 4.68 1.61
C GLU A 27 -3.32 4.76 1.60
N ALA A 28 -3.93 3.99 0.69
CA ALA A 28 -5.36 3.84 0.52
C ALA A 28 -5.73 2.34 0.53
N ASP A 29 -6.66 1.97 1.41
CA ASP A 29 -7.26 0.64 1.44
C ASP A 29 -8.26 0.52 0.26
N VAL A 30 -7.95 -0.30 -0.74
CA VAL A 30 -8.84 -0.49 -1.90
C VAL A 30 -9.59 -1.81 -1.81
N ARG A 31 -10.92 -1.74 -1.82
CA ARG A 31 -11.84 -2.90 -1.76
C ARG A 31 -12.68 -2.99 -3.03
N TYR A 32 -13.18 -4.18 -3.32
CA TYR A 32 -14.03 -4.42 -4.49
C TYR A 32 -15.50 -4.51 -4.10
N PHE A 33 -16.36 -3.76 -4.80
CA PHE A 33 -17.80 -3.84 -4.63
C PHE A 33 -18.50 -3.68 -5.98
N LYS A 34 -19.25 -4.72 -6.40
CA LYS A 34 -20.07 -4.71 -7.62
C LYS A 34 -19.36 -4.15 -8.88
N GLY A 35 -18.10 -4.51 -9.09
CA GLY A 35 -17.33 -4.03 -10.26
C GLY A 35 -16.47 -2.81 -10.01
N VAL A 36 -16.69 -2.10 -8.91
CA VAL A 36 -16.06 -0.81 -8.62
C VAL A 36 -14.99 -0.98 -7.53
N PRO A 37 -13.76 -0.48 -7.75
CA PRO A 37 -12.79 -0.29 -6.69
C PRO A 37 -13.17 0.90 -5.82
N GLU A 38 -13.39 0.62 -4.54
CA GLU A 38 -13.75 1.58 -3.50
C GLU A 38 -12.58 1.79 -2.56
N VAL A 39 -12.42 3.02 -2.08
CA VAL A 39 -11.37 3.39 -1.13
C VAL A 39 -12.00 3.49 0.25
N ARG A 40 -11.73 2.49 1.10
CA ARG A 40 -12.27 2.42 2.47
C ARG A 40 -11.62 1.32 3.29
N HIS A 41 -11.59 1.54 4.60
CA HIS A 41 -11.17 0.50 5.54
C HIS A 41 -12.26 -0.53 5.84
N SER A 42 -13.50 -0.07 6.06
CA SER A 42 -14.64 -0.90 6.48
C SER A 42 -14.85 -2.07 5.53
N LYS A 43 -15.27 -3.23 6.05
CA LYS A 43 -15.62 -4.42 5.27
C LYS A 43 -17.09 -4.34 4.84
N THR A 44 -17.45 -5.15 3.86
CA THR A 44 -18.83 -5.27 3.41
C THR A 44 -19.51 -6.45 4.12
N LEU A 45 -20.71 -6.23 4.64
CA LEU A 45 -21.60 -7.26 5.17
C LEU A 45 -22.88 -7.30 4.32
N GLY A 46 -22.96 -8.24 3.38
CA GLY A 46 -24.02 -8.24 2.38
C GLY A 46 -23.98 -7.01 1.46
N SER A 47 -25.06 -6.67 0.77
CA SER A 47 -25.06 -5.56 -0.20
C SER A 47 -25.35 -4.18 0.39
N ARG A 48 -25.72 -4.11 1.67
CA ARG A 48 -26.29 -2.91 2.29
C ARG A 48 -25.52 -2.38 3.50
N LEU A 49 -24.65 -3.18 4.09
CA LEU A 49 -23.98 -2.82 5.34
C LEU A 49 -22.47 -2.76 5.15
N LEU A 50 -21.87 -1.78 5.80
CA LEU A 50 -20.43 -1.67 6.00
C LEU A 50 -20.13 -1.88 7.46
N TRP A 51 -19.05 -2.59 7.74
CA TRP A 51 -18.66 -2.98 9.08
C TRP A 51 -17.22 -2.63 9.36
N GLU A 52 -16.97 -2.06 10.51
CA GLU A 52 -15.66 -1.97 11.12
C GLU A 52 -15.75 -2.26 12.62
N PRO A 53 -14.63 -2.53 13.30
CA PRO A 53 -14.68 -2.89 14.72
C PRO A 53 -15.43 -1.82 15.54
N GLY A 54 -16.59 -2.18 16.08
CA GLY A 54 -17.43 -1.30 16.90
C GLY A 54 -18.53 -0.54 16.15
N GLU A 55 -18.55 -0.59 14.81
CA GLU A 55 -19.52 0.19 14.02
C GLU A 55 -20.12 -0.63 12.86
N LEU A 56 -21.42 -0.41 12.63
CA LEU A 56 -22.15 -0.95 11.49
C LEU A 56 -22.94 0.19 10.84
N THR A 57 -22.57 0.54 9.61
CA THR A 57 -23.14 1.68 8.89
C THR A 57 -23.94 1.18 7.71
N HIS A 58 -25.13 1.75 7.51
CA HIS A 58 -25.90 1.45 6.30
C HIS A 58 -25.26 2.17 5.12
N ARG A 59 -24.93 1.42 4.07
CA ARG A 59 -24.19 1.92 2.92
C ARG A 59 -24.88 3.10 2.23
N ALA A 60 -26.22 3.12 2.20
CA ALA A 60 -26.97 4.21 1.59
C ALA A 60 -26.88 5.54 2.36
N GLN A 61 -26.25 5.56 3.53
CA GLN A 61 -26.08 6.76 4.36
C GLN A 61 -24.71 7.41 4.21
N ILE A 62 -23.81 6.82 3.41
CA ILE A 62 -22.47 7.34 3.22
C ILE A 62 -22.13 7.41 1.73
N ASP A 63 -21.38 8.44 1.37
CA ASP A 63 -20.75 8.53 0.06
C ASP A 63 -19.44 7.74 0.08
N VAL A 64 -19.43 6.61 -0.63
CA VAL A 64 -18.25 5.74 -0.69
C VAL A 64 -17.32 6.25 -1.78
N LEU A 65 -16.17 6.78 -1.38
CA LEU A 65 -15.11 7.23 -2.29
C LEU A 65 -14.68 6.10 -3.22
N THR A 66 -14.72 6.33 -4.54
CA THR A 66 -14.18 5.38 -5.52
C THR A 66 -12.70 5.66 -5.80
N LEU A 67 -11.98 4.68 -6.35
CA LEU A 67 -10.61 4.91 -6.79
C LEU A 67 -10.53 5.96 -7.91
N ALA A 68 -11.52 6.02 -8.79
CA ALA A 68 -11.57 7.03 -9.85
C ALA A 68 -11.66 8.43 -9.23
N ASP A 69 -12.58 8.64 -8.27
CA ASP A 69 -12.72 9.91 -7.56
C ASP A 69 -11.43 10.30 -6.84
N LEU A 70 -10.79 9.36 -6.14
CA LEU A 70 -9.52 9.60 -5.47
C LEU A 70 -8.42 10.09 -6.43
N LEU A 71 -8.33 9.51 -7.63
CA LEU A 71 -7.35 9.91 -8.64
C LEU A 71 -7.60 11.31 -9.20
N GLU A 72 -8.84 11.78 -9.21
CA GLU A 72 -9.21 13.14 -9.63
C GLU A 72 -8.98 14.19 -8.52
N VAL A 73 -8.96 13.77 -7.24
CA VAL A 73 -8.64 14.67 -6.12
C VAL A 73 -7.18 15.14 -6.17
N VAL A 74 -6.26 14.30 -6.64
CA VAL A 74 -4.81 14.55 -6.58
C VAL A 74 -4.07 14.33 -7.90
N PRO A 75 -4.47 14.95 -9.03
CA PRO A 75 -3.92 14.65 -10.36
C PRO A 75 -2.39 14.81 -10.43
N GLY A 76 -1.84 15.83 -9.76
CA GLY A 76 -0.38 16.08 -9.70
C GLY A 76 0.39 15.23 -8.70
N ALA A 77 -0.29 14.52 -7.79
CA ALA A 77 0.34 13.78 -6.69
C ALA A 77 0.02 12.27 -6.69
N ARG A 78 -0.55 11.74 -7.79
CA ARG A 78 -0.83 10.30 -7.97
C ARG A 78 0.40 9.42 -7.73
N HIS A 79 1.59 9.91 -8.06
CA HIS A 79 2.88 9.25 -7.81
C HIS A 79 3.23 9.04 -6.33
N ARG A 80 2.49 9.71 -5.43
CA ARG A 80 2.57 9.56 -3.97
C ARG A 80 1.46 8.65 -3.44
N LEU A 81 0.63 8.02 -4.27
CA LEU A 81 -0.37 7.05 -3.80
C LEU A 81 0.22 5.65 -3.67
N MET A 82 -0.17 4.96 -2.60
CA MET A 82 0.03 3.52 -2.39
C MET A 82 -1.32 2.84 -2.18
N LEU A 83 -1.75 2.05 -3.15
CA LEU A 83 -3.02 1.33 -3.11
C LEU A 83 -2.81 -0.04 -2.45
N ASP A 84 -3.34 -0.27 -1.26
CA ASP A 84 -3.35 -1.59 -0.60
C ASP A 84 -4.62 -2.35 -1.00
N LEU A 85 -4.47 -3.37 -1.85
CA LEU A 85 -5.59 -4.15 -2.34
C LEU A 85 -6.09 -5.12 -1.26
N LYS A 86 -7.26 -4.82 -0.71
CA LYS A 86 -7.88 -5.56 0.38
C LYS A 86 -8.93 -6.55 -0.11
N GLY A 87 -8.71 -7.82 0.24
CA GLY A 87 -9.62 -8.93 -0.02
C GLY A 87 -9.10 -9.86 -1.12
N ILE A 88 -9.85 -10.93 -1.37
CA ILE A 88 -9.43 -12.03 -2.28
C ILE A 88 -10.22 -12.07 -3.59
N TRP A 89 -11.08 -11.09 -3.84
CA TRP A 89 -11.98 -11.10 -5.00
C TRP A 89 -11.18 -11.02 -6.31
N PRO A 90 -11.36 -11.98 -7.25
CA PRO A 90 -10.63 -12.01 -8.53
C PRO A 90 -10.78 -10.74 -9.38
N GLY A 91 -11.91 -10.04 -9.25
CA GLY A 91 -12.20 -8.82 -10.01
C GLY A 91 -11.48 -7.57 -9.49
N LEU A 92 -10.94 -7.56 -8.27
CA LEU A 92 -10.36 -6.36 -7.65
C LEU A 92 -9.19 -5.80 -8.46
N ALA A 93 -8.15 -6.60 -8.67
CA ALA A 93 -6.94 -6.13 -9.34
C ALA A 93 -7.18 -5.76 -10.83
N PRO A 94 -7.96 -6.53 -11.63
CA PRO A 94 -8.35 -6.11 -12.97
C PRO A 94 -9.15 -4.80 -13.01
N ALA A 95 -10.04 -4.58 -12.05
CA ALA A 95 -10.81 -3.34 -11.95
C ALA A 95 -9.89 -2.15 -11.62
N VAL A 96 -9.00 -2.30 -10.64
CA VAL A 96 -7.98 -1.28 -10.31
C VAL A 96 -7.09 -0.98 -11.51
N ALA A 97 -6.56 -2.00 -12.19
CA ALA A 97 -5.71 -1.81 -13.35
C ALA A 97 -6.45 -1.07 -14.49
N ARG A 98 -7.75 -1.32 -14.67
CA ARG A 98 -8.59 -0.59 -15.64
C ARG A 98 -8.73 0.87 -15.24
N THR A 99 -9.11 1.15 -14.00
CA THR A 99 -9.23 2.52 -13.48
C THR A 99 -7.92 3.30 -13.61
N LEU A 100 -6.77 2.67 -13.33
CA LEU A 100 -5.47 3.32 -13.52
C LEU A 100 -5.18 3.63 -15.00
N ARG A 101 -5.53 2.75 -15.93
CA ARG A 101 -5.36 3.04 -17.37
C ARG A 101 -6.25 4.18 -17.85
N GLU A 102 -7.46 4.28 -17.33
CA GLU A 102 -8.44 5.30 -17.72
C GLU A 102 -8.12 6.66 -17.12
N HIS A 103 -7.76 6.72 -15.83
CA HIS A 103 -7.60 7.98 -15.10
C HIS A 103 -6.16 8.39 -14.85
N ALA A 104 -5.20 7.46 -14.88
CA ALA A 104 -3.81 7.69 -14.50
C ALA A 104 -2.79 6.90 -15.36
N PRO A 105 -2.92 6.90 -16.72
CA PRO A 105 -2.13 6.03 -17.58
C PRO A 105 -0.61 6.24 -17.44
N ASP A 106 -0.19 7.49 -17.27
CA ASP A 106 1.23 7.87 -17.23
C ASP A 106 1.74 8.24 -15.84
N SER A 107 0.88 8.12 -14.82
CA SER A 107 1.24 8.45 -13.44
C SER A 107 1.65 7.21 -12.69
N PRO A 108 2.88 7.13 -12.16
CA PRO A 108 3.27 6.02 -11.32
C PRO A 108 2.31 5.86 -10.14
N VAL A 109 1.98 4.64 -9.73
CA VAL A 109 1.18 4.38 -8.52
C VAL A 109 1.72 3.13 -7.84
N ALA A 110 1.96 3.19 -6.53
CA ALA A 110 2.39 2.02 -5.76
C ALA A 110 1.21 1.08 -5.51
N ILE A 111 1.41 -0.22 -5.77
CA ILE A 111 0.40 -1.26 -5.57
C ILE A 111 0.93 -2.25 -4.53
N CYS A 112 0.23 -2.35 -3.41
CA CYS A 112 0.54 -3.22 -2.30
C CYS A 112 -0.54 -4.29 -2.14
N THR A 113 -0.15 -5.53 -1.89
CA THR A 113 -1.12 -6.57 -1.47
C THR A 113 -0.41 -7.81 -0.91
N PRO A 114 -1.03 -8.54 0.04
CA PRO A 114 -0.60 -9.88 0.43
C PRO A 114 -0.97 -10.96 -0.60
N HIS A 115 -1.89 -10.67 -1.53
CA HIS A 115 -2.41 -11.63 -2.52
C HIS A 115 -1.67 -11.51 -3.85
N TRP A 116 -0.40 -11.91 -3.87
CA TRP A 116 0.53 -11.57 -4.96
C TRP A 116 0.12 -12.06 -6.37
N TRP A 117 -0.77 -13.05 -6.49
CA TRP A 117 -1.35 -13.44 -7.79
C TRP A 117 -2.08 -12.28 -8.48
N MET A 118 -2.59 -11.31 -7.71
CA MET A 118 -3.25 -10.10 -8.20
C MET A 118 -2.33 -9.25 -9.06
N PHE A 119 -1.01 -9.33 -8.87
CA PHE A 119 -0.06 -8.56 -9.66
C PHE A 119 -0.11 -8.91 -11.15
N LYS A 120 -0.64 -10.08 -11.54
CA LYS A 120 -0.87 -10.41 -12.95
C LYS A 120 -1.71 -9.35 -13.69
N ALA A 121 -2.65 -8.70 -13.02
CA ALA A 121 -3.48 -7.65 -13.63
C ALA A 121 -2.70 -6.40 -14.06
N PHE A 122 -1.47 -6.23 -13.57
CA PHE A 122 -0.62 -5.07 -13.80
C PHE A 122 0.62 -5.38 -14.68
N ALA A 123 0.65 -6.55 -15.33
CA ALA A 123 1.75 -6.95 -16.21
C ALA A 123 2.05 -5.87 -17.26
N ASP A 124 1.00 -5.37 -17.92
CA ASP A 124 1.09 -4.38 -19.00
C ASP A 124 0.92 -2.93 -18.51
N ALA A 125 1.01 -2.69 -17.20
CA ALA A 125 0.86 -1.36 -16.59
C ALA A 125 2.22 -0.85 -16.08
N PRO A 126 3.08 -0.24 -16.92
CA PRO A 126 4.44 0.17 -16.53
C PRO A 126 4.46 1.17 -15.37
N GLN A 127 3.39 1.95 -15.20
CA GLN A 127 3.21 2.90 -14.11
C GLN A 127 2.98 2.22 -12.74
N ALA A 128 2.56 0.96 -12.69
CA ALA A 128 2.34 0.24 -11.44
C ALA A 128 3.67 -0.16 -10.77
N ARG A 129 3.97 0.47 -9.63
CA ARG A 129 5.12 0.20 -8.76
C ARG A 129 4.75 -0.90 -7.77
N ILE A 130 5.33 -2.09 -7.93
CA ILE A 130 4.87 -3.30 -7.24
C ILE A 130 5.51 -3.44 -5.85
N ILE A 131 4.69 -3.70 -4.84
CA ILE A 131 5.07 -3.90 -3.44
C ILE A 131 4.38 -5.17 -2.89
N PRO A 132 4.97 -6.38 -3.01
CA PRO A 132 4.47 -7.55 -2.28
C PRO A 132 4.46 -7.29 -0.77
N SER A 133 3.32 -7.57 -0.13
CA SER A 133 3.18 -7.48 1.33
C SER A 133 3.29 -8.86 1.99
N ALA A 134 3.95 -8.96 3.14
CA ALA A 134 4.10 -10.17 3.94
C ALA A 134 3.74 -9.89 5.41
N GLY A 135 2.62 -10.47 5.86
CA GLY A 135 2.10 -10.34 7.23
C GLY A 135 2.34 -11.55 8.12
N SER A 136 2.98 -12.61 7.61
CA SER A 136 3.25 -13.84 8.35
C SER A 136 4.58 -14.46 7.95
N TRP A 137 5.14 -15.32 8.81
CA TRP A 137 6.38 -16.06 8.54
C TRP A 137 6.34 -16.86 7.22
N PRO A 138 5.28 -17.66 6.92
CA PRO A 138 5.19 -18.35 5.64
C PRO A 138 5.22 -17.42 4.43
N MET A 139 4.60 -16.24 4.54
CA MET A 139 4.65 -15.24 3.47
C MET A 139 6.04 -14.63 3.32
N LEU A 140 6.73 -14.33 4.43
CA LEU A 140 8.10 -13.82 4.39
C LEU A 140 9.04 -14.83 3.74
N GLU A 141 8.95 -16.11 4.08
CA GLU A 141 9.78 -17.14 3.44
C GLU A 141 9.50 -17.26 1.94
N ARG A 142 8.22 -17.22 1.54
CA ARG A 142 7.85 -17.17 0.12
C ARG A 142 8.42 -15.93 -0.59
N LEU A 143 8.47 -14.80 0.09
CA LEU A 143 9.01 -13.54 -0.46
C LEU A 143 10.52 -13.67 -0.67
N ARG A 144 11.23 -14.16 0.36
CA ARG A 144 12.68 -14.40 0.30
C ARG A 144 13.00 -15.35 -0.84
N GLU A 145 12.24 -16.43 -0.98
CA GLU A 145 12.43 -17.41 -2.05
C GLU A 145 12.19 -16.82 -3.44
N LEU A 146 11.11 -16.05 -3.62
CA LEU A 146 10.84 -15.31 -4.86
C LEU A 146 11.98 -14.37 -5.23
N LEU A 147 12.53 -13.65 -4.25
CA LEU A 147 13.63 -12.70 -4.48
C LEU A 147 14.98 -13.41 -4.74
N ARG A 148 15.21 -14.62 -4.19
CA ARG A 148 16.42 -15.42 -4.43
C ARG A 148 16.43 -16.08 -5.80
N LYS A 149 15.34 -16.74 -6.17
CA LYS A 149 15.16 -17.39 -7.49
C LYS A 149 15.07 -16.36 -8.62
N GLY A 150 14.84 -15.10 -8.27
CA GLY A 150 14.54 -14.05 -9.21
C GLY A 150 13.08 -14.16 -9.67
N GLN A 151 12.65 -13.16 -10.42
CA GLN A 151 11.27 -13.04 -10.88
C GLN A 151 10.97 -13.90 -12.12
N SER A 152 11.85 -14.86 -12.45
CA SER A 152 11.65 -15.80 -13.54
C SER A 152 10.40 -16.64 -13.26
N GLY A 153 9.34 -16.47 -14.07
CA GLY A 153 8.02 -17.06 -13.85
C GLY A 153 7.02 -16.19 -13.07
N TRP A 154 7.42 -15.00 -12.61
CA TRP A 154 6.49 -14.00 -12.09
C TRP A 154 5.78 -13.27 -13.24
N PRO A 155 4.48 -12.92 -13.16
CA PRO A 155 3.80 -12.22 -14.26
C PRO A 155 4.36 -10.82 -14.56
N ILE A 156 5.15 -10.27 -13.63
CA ILE A 156 5.80 -8.97 -13.79
C ILE A 156 7.32 -9.19 -13.82
N GLN A 157 7.94 -8.93 -14.97
CA GLN A 157 9.37 -9.13 -15.24
C GLN A 157 10.22 -7.86 -15.01
N ARG A 158 9.82 -7.02 -14.05
CA ARG A 158 10.52 -5.77 -13.71
C ARG A 158 10.78 -5.69 -12.21
N PRO A 159 11.87 -5.03 -11.77
CA PRO A 159 12.22 -4.93 -10.36
C PRO A 159 11.05 -4.46 -9.50
N PHE A 160 10.87 -5.07 -8.33
CA PHE A 160 9.89 -4.58 -7.37
C PHE A 160 10.33 -3.23 -6.83
N PHE A 161 9.39 -2.30 -6.72
CA PHE A 161 9.64 -1.02 -6.09
C PHE A 161 10.06 -1.20 -4.63
N GLY A 162 9.41 -2.14 -3.94
CA GLY A 162 9.80 -2.55 -2.61
C GLY A 162 9.10 -3.83 -2.18
N CYS A 163 9.21 -4.14 -0.90
CA CYS A 163 8.33 -5.07 -0.21
C CYS A 163 7.85 -4.44 1.09
N SER A 164 6.70 -4.88 1.57
CA SER A 164 6.12 -4.42 2.84
C SER A 164 6.01 -5.60 3.80
N VAL A 165 6.72 -5.55 4.93
CA VAL A 165 6.81 -6.69 5.86
C VAL A 165 6.43 -6.25 7.26
N HIS A 166 5.57 -7.03 7.92
CA HIS A 166 5.22 -6.77 9.31
C HIS A 166 6.47 -6.75 10.21
N ARG A 167 6.59 -5.73 11.08
CA ARG A 167 7.80 -5.45 11.87
C ARG A 167 8.29 -6.65 12.68
N THR A 168 7.38 -7.41 13.27
CA THR A 168 7.72 -8.57 14.12
C THR A 168 8.37 -9.74 13.38
N LEU A 169 8.39 -9.71 12.05
CA LEU A 169 9.03 -10.72 11.21
C LEU A 169 10.45 -10.33 10.80
N LEU A 170 10.89 -9.12 11.14
CA LEU A 170 12.14 -8.57 10.65
C LEU A 170 13.26 -8.73 11.68
N THR A 171 14.43 -9.07 11.15
CA THR A 171 15.73 -8.96 11.82
C THR A 171 16.68 -8.18 10.91
N PRO A 172 17.80 -7.62 11.42
CA PRO A 172 18.76 -6.93 10.57
C PRO A 172 19.28 -7.80 9.41
N ALA A 173 19.46 -9.09 9.65
CA ALA A 173 19.88 -10.05 8.62
C ALA A 173 18.83 -10.23 7.53
N VAL A 174 17.55 -10.36 7.90
CA VAL A 174 16.44 -10.45 6.94
C VAL A 174 16.33 -9.16 6.13
N VAL A 175 16.41 -7.99 6.77
CA VAL A 175 16.33 -6.70 6.06
C VAL A 175 17.51 -6.53 5.10
N ALA A 176 18.72 -6.86 5.53
CA ALA A 176 19.91 -6.81 4.67
C ALA A 176 19.77 -7.75 3.46
N GLU A 177 19.15 -8.92 3.63
CA GLU A 177 18.84 -9.83 2.52
C GLU A 177 17.86 -9.22 1.52
N LEU A 178 16.73 -8.69 2.01
CA LEU A 178 15.69 -8.10 1.16
C LEU A 178 16.23 -6.89 0.39
N ARG A 179 16.99 -6.01 1.05
CA ARG A 179 17.58 -4.78 0.46
C ARG A 179 18.51 -5.04 -0.71
N ARG A 180 19.10 -6.24 -0.84
CA ARG A 180 19.92 -6.58 -2.01
C ARG A 180 19.10 -6.80 -3.28
N ARG A 181 17.77 -6.91 -3.18
CA ARG A 181 16.89 -7.38 -4.27
C ARG A 181 15.75 -6.44 -4.61
N VAL A 182 15.41 -5.49 -3.73
CA VAL A 182 14.31 -4.53 -3.94
C VAL A 182 14.77 -3.10 -3.60
N GLY A 183 14.12 -2.10 -4.20
CA GLY A 183 14.44 -0.69 -3.95
C GLY A 183 14.15 -0.27 -2.50
N HIS A 184 13.05 -0.76 -1.93
CA HIS A 184 12.64 -0.43 -0.57
C HIS A 184 12.18 -1.65 0.26
N VAL A 185 12.59 -1.72 1.51
CA VAL A 185 11.99 -2.58 2.55
C VAL A 185 11.16 -1.68 3.46
N LEU A 186 9.85 -1.76 3.32
CA LEU A 186 8.87 -1.05 4.13
C LEU A 186 8.44 -1.93 5.30
N THR A 187 8.14 -1.32 6.45
CA THR A 187 7.61 -2.05 7.60
C THR A 187 6.46 -1.35 8.29
N TRP A 188 5.59 -2.16 8.91
CA TRP A 188 4.38 -1.73 9.59
C TRP A 188 4.06 -2.65 10.77
N PRO A 189 3.28 -2.18 11.76
CA PRO A 189 3.03 -0.75 12.06
C PRO A 189 4.24 -0.09 12.75
N VAL A 190 4.39 1.22 12.58
CA VAL A 190 5.40 2.07 13.25
C VAL A 190 4.74 3.37 13.72
N ASP A 191 4.14 3.37 14.91
CA ASP A 191 3.30 4.46 15.41
C ASP A 191 3.90 5.18 16.64
N THR A 192 5.05 4.72 17.14
CA THR A 192 5.75 5.30 18.32
C THR A 192 7.25 5.47 18.08
N ASP A 193 7.90 6.37 18.83
CA ASP A 193 9.35 6.61 18.73
C ASP A 193 10.18 5.35 18.97
N ALA A 194 9.77 4.52 19.93
CA ALA A 194 10.43 3.25 20.20
C ALA A 194 10.33 2.29 18.99
N GLN A 195 9.19 2.26 18.30
CA GLN A 195 9.01 1.47 17.09
C GLN A 195 9.81 2.04 15.92
N LEU A 196 9.92 3.37 15.81
CA LEU A 196 10.75 4.03 14.79
C LEU A 196 12.25 3.78 15.03
N ALA A 197 12.70 3.85 16.29
CA ALA A 197 14.06 3.52 16.67
C ALA A 197 14.39 2.06 16.35
N ASP A 198 13.47 1.13 16.64
CA ASP A 198 13.60 -0.27 16.26
C ASP A 198 13.63 -0.47 14.74
N ALA A 199 12.76 0.21 13.99
CA ALA A 199 12.77 0.19 12.52
C ALA A 199 14.11 0.68 11.94
N ARG A 200 14.67 1.77 12.49
CA ARG A 200 16.01 2.28 12.14
C ARG A 200 17.10 1.26 12.46
N ARG A 201 17.07 0.65 13.65
CA ARG A 201 18.01 -0.40 14.08
C ARG A 201 17.95 -1.64 13.18
N LEU A 202 16.76 -2.02 12.72
CA LEU A 202 16.57 -3.11 11.75
C LEU A 202 17.14 -2.78 10.37
N GLY A 203 17.36 -1.50 10.06
CA GLY A 203 17.90 -1.05 8.78
C GLY A 203 16.87 -1.00 7.65
N VAL A 204 15.56 -0.94 7.96
CA VAL A 204 14.51 -0.80 6.95
C VAL A 204 14.66 0.54 6.21
N THR A 205 14.18 0.62 4.98
CA THR A 205 14.30 1.84 4.17
C THR A 205 13.02 2.67 4.17
N GLY A 206 11.91 2.15 4.70
CA GLY A 206 10.70 2.91 4.88
C GLY A 206 9.77 2.36 5.96
N VAL A 207 8.85 3.20 6.40
CA VAL A 207 7.93 2.92 7.50
C VAL A 207 6.51 3.34 7.13
N THR A 208 5.53 2.57 7.59
CA THR A 208 4.11 2.92 7.46
C THR A 208 3.52 3.18 8.84
N SER A 209 2.95 4.37 9.01
CA SER A 209 2.51 4.91 10.30
C SER A 209 1.16 5.59 10.20
N LYS A 210 0.37 5.50 11.26
CA LYS A 210 -0.81 6.35 11.49
C LYS A 210 -0.44 7.66 12.20
N ASN A 211 0.75 7.74 12.80
CA ASN A 211 1.20 8.89 13.56
C ASN A 211 1.88 9.90 12.61
N LEU A 212 1.13 10.91 12.19
CA LEU A 212 1.60 11.92 11.24
C LEU A 212 2.68 12.83 11.82
N GLU A 213 2.63 13.14 13.11
CA GLU A 213 3.66 13.93 13.78
C GLU A 213 5.00 13.20 13.74
N LEU A 214 4.99 11.89 14.00
CA LEU A 214 6.18 11.04 13.88
C LEU A 214 6.72 11.00 12.45
N LEU A 215 5.85 10.98 11.43
CA LEU A 215 6.30 11.04 10.03
C LEU A 215 6.90 12.41 9.68
N ALA A 216 6.34 13.51 10.18
CA ALA A 216 6.85 14.87 9.95
C ALA A 216 8.25 15.04 10.55
N GLN A 217 8.51 14.47 11.73
CA GLN A 217 9.84 14.48 12.36
C GLN A 217 10.92 13.76 11.53
N ILE A 218 10.55 12.77 10.71
CA ILE A 218 11.50 12.08 9.83
C ILE A 218 11.97 13.01 8.68
N HIS A 219 11.13 13.96 8.28
CA HIS A 219 11.38 14.89 7.17
C HIS A 219 11.94 16.25 7.62
N ALA A 220 11.90 16.56 8.91
CA ALA A 220 12.51 17.77 9.43
C ALA A 220 14.04 17.76 9.16
N PRO A 221 14.61 18.86 8.62
CA PRO A 221 16.06 18.95 8.45
C PRO A 221 16.74 18.83 9.82
N SER A 222 17.74 17.96 9.90
CA SER A 222 18.62 17.81 11.08
C SER A 222 19.56 18.99 11.23
#